data_AF-A0A432H8M2-F1
#
_entry.id   AF-A0A432H8M2-F1
#
_cell.length_a   1.000
_cell.length_b   1.000
_cell.length_c   1.000
_cell.angle_alpha   90.00
_cell.angle_beta   90.00
_cell.angle_gamma   90.00
#
_symmetry.space_group_name_H-M   'P 1'
#
loop_
_entity.id
_entity.type
_entity.pdbx_description
1 polymer ?
#
loop_
_entity_poly.entity_id
_entity_poly.type
_entity_poly.pdbx_seq_one_letter_code
_entity_poly.pdbx_strand_id
1 'polypeptide(L)' 'MELKVKQVQRVDGAKEALYLPAIFGGLRLTVSHFWRNLFGAKDVVTVSYPEEKRHVSERWR' A
#
# COMPACT_ATOMS: atom_id res chain seq x y z
N MET A 1 -7.01 -34.57 22.78
CA MET A 1 -6.14 -34.29 21.60
C MET A 1 -4.95 -33.51 22.11
N GLU A 2 -3.75 -34.06 22.07
CA GLU A 2 -2.55 -33.34 22.50
C GLU A 2 -2.11 -32.36 21.41
N LEU A 3 -2.11 -31.06 21.74
CA LEU A 3 -1.65 -30.04 20.83
C LEU A 3 -0.12 -30.09 20.78
N LYS A 4 0.43 -30.51 19.64
CA LYS A 4 1.88 -30.53 19.39
C LYS A 4 2.37 -29.08 19.23
N VAL A 5 2.85 -28.49 20.33
CA VAL A 5 3.37 -27.12 20.33
C VAL A 5 4.77 -27.10 19.72
N LYS A 6 4.91 -26.42 18.57
CA LYS A 6 6.22 -26.15 17.96
C LYS A 6 6.77 -24.84 18.53
N GLN A 7 7.74 -24.93 19.43
CA GLN A 7 8.50 -23.74 19.83
C GLN A 7 9.38 -23.28 18.67
N VAL A 8 9.16 -22.06 18.22
CA VAL A 8 10.00 -21.40 17.20
C VAL A 8 10.88 -20.41 17.95
N GLN A 9 12.20 -20.57 17.82
CA GLN A 9 13.13 -19.62 18.41
C GLN A 9 13.09 -18.30 17.66
N ARG A 10 13.20 -17.19 18.40
CA ARG A 10 13.29 -15.86 17.81
C ARG A 10 14.62 -15.75 17.07
N VAL A 11 14.56 -15.33 15.81
CA VAL A 11 15.76 -15.01 15.03
C VAL A 11 16.18 -13.60 15.45
N ASP A 12 17.19 -13.51 16.31
CA ASP A 12 17.65 -12.25 16.92
C ASP A 12 18.66 -11.50 16.03
N GLY A 13 18.31 -11.30 14.76
CA GLY A 13 19.07 -10.40 13.88
C GLY A 13 18.60 -8.95 14.05
N ALA A 14 19.53 -7.99 14.02
CA ALA A 14 19.21 -6.56 14.09
C ALA A 14 18.23 -6.13 12.96
N LYS A 15 18.25 -6.83 11.82
CA LYS A 15 17.36 -6.57 10.68
C LYS A 15 15.93 -7.06 10.93
N GLU A 16 15.74 -8.25 11.52
CA GLU A 16 14.41 -8.72 11.92
C GLU A 16 13.87 -7.95 13.12
N ALA A 17 14.73 -7.60 14.09
CA ALA A 17 14.34 -6.82 15.26
C ALA A 17 13.84 -5.40 14.91
N LEU A 18 14.47 -4.77 13.91
CA LEU A 18 14.06 -3.47 13.40
C LEU A 18 13.03 -3.55 12.26
N TYR A 19 12.58 -4.75 11.87
CA TYR A 19 11.62 -4.99 10.79
C TYR A 19 12.01 -4.36 9.44
N LEU A 20 13.31 -4.16 9.20
CA LEU A 20 13.81 -3.48 8.02
C LEU A 20 13.28 -4.08 6.70
N PRO A 21 13.25 -5.42 6.50
CA PRO A 21 12.70 -5.99 5.26
C PRO A 21 11.25 -5.59 4.99
N ALA A 22 10.41 -5.56 6.02
CA ALA A 22 9.00 -5.18 5.90
C ALA A 22 8.85 -3.69 5.58
N ILE A 23 9.63 -2.83 6.25
CA ILE A 23 9.64 -1.38 6.01
C ILE A 23 10.05 -1.08 4.56
N PHE A 24 11.13 -1.67 4.09
CA PHE A 24 11.59 -1.48 2.70
C PHE A 24 10.58 -2.00 1.69
N GLY A 25 9.90 -3.11 1.98
CA GLY A 25 8.81 -3.63 1.14
C GLY A 25 7.66 -2.63 1.00
N GLY A 26 7.15 -2.11 2.11
CA GLY A 26 6.06 -1.12 2.12
C GLY A 26 6.47 0.19 1.44
N LEU A 27 7.64 0.73 1.79
CA LEU A 27 8.13 1.99 1.24
C LEU A 27 8.34 1.91 -0.28
N ARG A 28 8.87 0.79 -0.78
CA ARG A 28 9.04 0.55 -2.23
C ARG A 28 7.70 0.63 -2.95
N LEU A 29 6.66 0.02 -2.40
CA LEU A 29 5.32 0.06 -2.99
C LEU A 29 4.77 1.50 -3.02
N THR A 30 4.88 2.22 -1.90
CA THR A 30 4.45 3.63 -1.79
C THR A 30 5.18 4.51 -2.80
N VAL A 31 6.51 4.40 -2.88
CA VAL A 31 7.34 5.18 -3.83
C VAL A 31 6.99 4.83 -5.28
N SER A 32 6.70 3.56 -5.59
CA SER A 32 6.27 3.15 -6.92
C SER A 32 4.98 3.84 -7.36
N HIS A 33 3.96 3.87 -6.49
CA HIS A 33 2.71 4.59 -6.79
C HIS A 33 2.91 6.10 -6.87
N PHE A 34 3.75 6.67 -6.00
CA PHE A 34 4.07 8.10 -6.05
C PHE A 34 4.61 8.52 -7.42
N TRP A 35 5.65 7.84 -7.93
CA TRP A 35 6.21 8.18 -9.24
C TRP A 35 5.26 7.90 -10.40
N ARG A 36 4.48 6.79 -10.34
CA ARG A 36 3.45 6.48 -11.35
C ARG A 36 2.37 7.55 -11.43
N ASN A 37 1.96 8.09 -10.28
CA ASN A 37 0.92 9.11 -10.20
C ASN A 37 1.45 10.49 -10.56
N LEU A 38 2.68 10.82 -10.15
CA LEU A 38 3.29 12.12 -10.44
C LEU A 38 3.50 12.35 -11.94
N PHE A 39 3.95 11.33 -12.68
CA PHE A 39 4.27 11.49 -14.11
C PHE A 39 3.23 10.92 -15.06
N GLY A 40 2.40 9.98 -14.61
CA GLY A 40 1.44 9.29 -15.47
C GLY A 40 -0.03 9.49 -15.11
N ALA A 41 -0.32 10.09 -13.94
CA ALA A 41 -1.68 10.20 -13.38
C ALA A 41 -2.49 8.89 -13.42
N LYS A 42 -1.82 7.73 -13.44
CA LYS A 42 -2.44 6.44 -13.79
C LYS A 42 -3.38 5.89 -12.72
N ASP A 43 -3.02 6.07 -11.44
CA ASP A 43 -3.79 5.53 -10.31
C ASP A 43 -4.44 6.68 -9.50
N VAL A 44 -4.72 7.81 -10.14
CA VAL A 44 -5.26 9.02 -9.49
C VAL A 44 -6.79 9.05 -9.62
N VAL A 45 -7.49 9.03 -8.48
CA VAL A 45 -8.97 9.06 -8.41
C VAL A 45 -9.51 10.50 -8.27
N THR A 46 -8.61 11.47 -8.05
CA THR A 46 -8.98 12.88 -7.91
C THR A 46 -9.33 13.49 -9.27
N VAL A 47 -10.26 14.43 -9.26
CA VAL A 47 -10.72 15.16 -10.44
C VAL A 47 -10.56 16.65 -10.16
N SER A 48 -10.10 17.41 -11.15
CA SER A 48 -9.87 18.85 -11.03
C SER A 48 -11.19 19.60 -11.13
N TYR A 49 -11.92 19.70 -10.02
CA TYR A 49 -13.16 20.47 -9.98
C TYR A 49 -12.86 21.96 -9.79
N PRO A 50 -13.58 22.87 -10.49
CA PRO A 50 -14.77 22.65 -11.32
C PRO A 50 -14.54 22.34 -12.80
N GLU A 51 -13.29 22.38 -13.26
CA GLU A 51 -12.91 22.26 -14.68
C GLU A 51 -13.30 20.89 -15.26
N GLU A 52 -13.17 19.85 -14.46
CA GLU A 52 -13.49 18.47 -14.80
C GLU A 52 -14.62 17.95 -13.90
N LYS A 53 -15.62 17.33 -14.53
CA LYS A 53 -16.79 16.76 -13.84
C LYS A 53 -16.75 15.25 -13.94
N ARG A 54 -17.00 14.57 -12.81
CA ARG A 54 -17.16 13.11 -12.81
C ARG A 54 -18.41 12.71 -13.58
N HIS A 55 -18.37 11.54 -14.20
CA HIS A 55 -19.57 10.91 -14.74
C HIS A 55 -20.55 10.63 -13.61
N VAL A 56 -21.77 11.13 -13.76
CA VAL A 56 -22.88 10.93 -12.83
C VAL A 56 -23.98 10.19 -13.59
N SER A 57 -24.66 9.24 -12.94
CA SER A 57 -25.75 8.49 -13.58
C SER A 57 -26.96 9.37 -13.85
N GLU A 58 -27.74 9.04 -14.88
CA GLU A 58 -28.95 9.80 -15.26
C GLU A 58 -30.02 9.86 -14.17
N ARG A 59 -29.98 8.95 -13.19
CA ARG A 59 -30.93 8.91 -12.06
C ARG A 59 -30.52 9.79 -10.89
N TRP A 60 -29.36 10.43 -10.94
CA TRP A 60 -28.88 11.31 -9.89
C TRP A 60 -29.77 12.55 -9.80
N ARG A 61 -30.21 12.89 -8.58
CA ARG A 61 -31.11 14.00 -8.29
C ARG A 61 -30.40 15.08 -7.52
#